data_AF-A0A1J6WKS0-F1
#
_entry.id   AF-A0A1J6WKS0-F1
#
_cell.length_a   1.000
_cell.length_b   1.000
_cell.length_c   1.000
_cell.angle_alpha   90.00
_cell.angle_beta   90.00
_cell.angle_gamma   90.00
#
_symmetry.space_group_name_H-M   'P 1'
#
loop_
_entity.id
_entity.type
_entity.pdbx_description
1 polymer ?
#
loop_
_entity_poly.entity_id
_entity_poly.type
_entity_poly.pdbx_seq_one_letter_code
_entity_poly.pdbx_strand_id
1 'polypeptide(L)'
;MSRAVIQIGLGIGVLFFSLFATLFEGSEIVDRPFEWEYSTPFSGQVNAAGDISKLDYFVYAIKFKPAFPIVMAISLLYLLVVAGYLFLSRKRFYSLYLPILAVLQFGLGALMFSATTSGAQLLSYVFIVCGLVTVLAALMYHFAPFGRRVVNRR
;
A
#
# COMPACT_ATOMS: atom_id res chain seq x y z
N MET A 1 11.32 10.65 -20.08
CA MET A 1 11.97 10.76 -18.74
C MET A 1 11.20 11.71 -17.81
N SER A 2 10.85 12.93 -18.23
CA SER A 2 10.10 13.91 -17.42
C SER A 2 8.77 13.39 -16.85
N ARG A 3 7.95 12.68 -17.65
CA ARG A 3 6.63 12.18 -17.20
C ARG A 3 6.71 11.15 -16.07
N ALA A 4 7.64 10.20 -16.15
CA ALA A 4 7.81 9.17 -15.11
C ALA A 4 8.37 9.77 -13.81
N VAL A 5 9.28 10.74 -13.92
CA VAL A 5 9.81 11.48 -12.76
C VAL A 5 8.71 12.27 -12.06
N ILE A 6 7.83 12.93 -12.84
CA ILE A 6 6.67 13.65 -12.28
C ILE A 6 5.69 12.68 -11.59
N GLN A 7 5.40 11.52 -12.20
CA GLN A 7 4.52 10.51 -11.62
C GLN A 7 5.07 9.95 -10.30
N ILE A 8 6.37 9.64 -10.25
CA ILE A 8 7.04 9.19 -9.02
C ILE A 8 7.04 10.30 -7.98
N GLY A 9 7.41 11.52 -8.37
CA GLY A 9 7.44 12.67 -7.45
C GLY A 9 6.07 12.93 -6.82
N LEU A 10 5.00 12.90 -7.61
CA LEU A 10 3.64 13.07 -7.13
C LEU A 10 3.21 11.89 -6.24
N GLY A 11 3.51 10.65 -6.63
CA GLY A 11 3.22 9.48 -5.80
C GLY A 11 3.94 9.50 -4.45
N ILE A 12 5.22 9.92 -4.43
CA ILE A 12 5.99 10.11 -3.20
C ILE A 12 5.39 11.22 -2.34
N GLY A 13 5.00 12.34 -2.95
CA GLY A 13 4.35 13.45 -2.24
C GLY A 13 3.05 13.01 -1.55
N VAL A 14 2.20 12.28 -2.27
CA VAL A 14 0.96 11.71 -1.71
C VAL A 14 1.27 10.69 -0.60
N LEU A 15 2.28 9.85 -0.79
CA LEU A 15 2.70 8.88 0.22
C LEU A 15 3.12 9.55 1.52
N PHE A 16 4.02 10.55 1.46
CA PHE A 16 4.46 11.26 2.66
C PHE A 16 3.34 12.07 3.29
N PHE A 17 2.51 12.75 2.49
CA PHE A 17 1.35 13.47 3.01
C PHE A 17 0.41 12.53 3.77
N SER A 18 0.06 11.38 3.18
CA SER A 18 -0.82 10.40 3.80
C SER A 18 -0.18 9.73 5.04
N LEU A 19 1.14 9.54 5.03
CA LEU A 19 1.88 9.07 6.21
C LEU A 19 1.77 10.05 7.38
N PHE A 20 2.05 11.35 7.14
CA PHE A 20 1.94 12.36 8.18
C PHE A 20 0.50 12.54 8.67
N ALA A 21 -0.47 12.54 7.76
CA ALA A 21 -1.88 12.60 8.11
C ALA A 21 -2.31 11.39 8.96
N THR A 22 -1.85 10.18 8.61
CA THR A 22 -2.10 8.96 9.39
C THR A 22 -1.52 9.06 10.79
N LEU A 23 -0.27 9.52 10.93
CA LEU A 23 0.37 9.68 12.24
C LEU A 23 -0.30 10.78 13.08
N PHE A 24 -0.75 11.87 12.44
CA PHE A 24 -1.49 12.94 13.10
C PHE A 24 -2.83 12.43 13.62
N GLU A 25 -3.63 11.77 12.79
CA GLU A 25 -4.89 11.17 13.23
C GLU A 25 -4.68 10.06 14.27
N GLY A 26 -3.58 9.31 14.12
CA GLY A 26 -3.17 8.27 15.03
C GLY A 26 -2.78 8.76 16.42
N SER A 27 -2.29 10.00 16.53
CA SER A 27 -1.85 10.60 17.80
C SER A 27 -2.98 10.81 18.81
N GLU A 28 -4.24 10.75 18.38
CA GLU A 28 -5.42 10.81 19.27
C GLU A 28 -5.44 9.66 20.29
N ILE A 29 -4.68 8.58 20.08
CA ILE A 29 -4.50 7.54 21.10
C ILE A 29 -3.95 8.10 22.43
N VAL A 30 -3.16 9.18 22.38
CA VAL A 30 -2.62 9.85 23.58
C VAL A 30 -3.74 10.34 24.49
N ASP A 31 -4.85 10.79 23.92
CA ASP A 31 -5.99 11.33 24.65
C ASP A 31 -6.99 10.23 25.08
N ARG A 32 -6.71 8.95 24.75
CA ARG A 32 -7.59 7.81 25.04
C ARG A 32 -6.86 6.68 25.79
N PRO A 33 -6.64 6.83 27.10
CA PRO A 33 -5.89 5.85 27.91
C PRO A 33 -6.48 4.44 27.92
N PHE A 34 -7.80 4.31 27.76
CA PHE A 34 -8.49 3.02 27.71
C PHE A 34 -8.15 2.19 26.45
N GLU A 35 -7.65 2.83 25.38
CA GLU A 35 -7.23 2.15 24.15
C GLU A 35 -5.78 1.68 24.18
N TRP A 36 -5.00 2.09 25.18
CA TRP A 36 -3.56 1.81 25.23
C TRP A 36 -3.31 0.29 25.25
N GLU A 37 -4.01 -0.45 26.10
CA GLU A 37 -3.87 -1.91 26.25
C GLU A 37 -4.02 -2.67 24.92
N TYR A 38 -4.91 -2.20 24.02
CA TYR A 38 -5.21 -2.89 22.77
C TYR A 38 -4.51 -2.29 21.56
N SER A 39 -4.06 -1.04 21.62
CA SER A 39 -3.58 -0.29 20.46
C SER A 39 -2.13 0.16 20.56
N THR A 40 -1.40 -0.22 21.62
CA THR A 40 0.06 0.03 21.76
C THR A 40 0.91 -1.25 21.74
N PRO A 41 0.83 -2.09 20.69
CA PRO A 41 1.61 -3.34 20.63
C PRO A 41 3.12 -3.10 20.54
N PHE A 42 3.57 -1.91 20.10
CA PHE A 42 5.00 -1.60 19.98
C PHE A 42 5.58 -0.98 21.26
N SER A 43 4.81 -0.17 21.99
CA SER A 43 5.27 0.38 23.28
C SER A 43 5.09 -0.57 24.48
N GLY A 44 4.22 -1.58 24.39
CA GLY A 44 4.00 -2.50 25.50
C GLY A 44 3.23 -1.85 26.66
N GLN A 45 3.79 -1.86 27.87
CA GLN A 45 3.13 -1.28 29.05
C GLN A 45 3.32 0.24 29.10
N VAL A 46 2.26 0.97 28.75
CA VAL A 46 2.25 2.44 28.69
C VAL A 46 1.75 3.00 30.03
N ASN A 47 2.62 3.71 30.75
CA ASN A 47 2.26 4.37 32.02
C ASN A 47 1.98 5.86 31.83
N ALA A 48 2.59 6.47 30.82
CA ALA A 48 2.36 7.86 30.44
C ALA A 48 2.20 7.99 28.92
N ALA A 49 1.48 9.04 28.50
CA ALA A 49 1.29 9.41 27.10
C ALA A 49 2.59 9.52 26.29
N GLY A 50 3.68 9.93 26.94
CA GLY A 50 5.00 10.08 26.31
C GLY A 50 5.68 8.75 25.97
N ASP A 51 5.20 7.63 26.53
CA ASP A 51 5.76 6.29 26.29
C ASP A 51 5.24 5.67 24.98
N ILE A 52 4.21 6.27 24.35
CA ILE A 52 3.55 5.74 23.16
C ILE A 52 4.40 6.01 21.91
N SER A 53 4.71 4.94 21.18
CA SER A 53 5.50 5.01 19.96
C SER A 53 4.66 5.56 18.81
N LYS A 54 5.32 6.22 17.86
CA LYS A 54 4.67 6.66 16.60
C LYS A 54 4.15 5.48 15.78
N LEU A 55 4.69 4.27 15.97
CA LEU A 55 4.15 3.06 15.35
C LEU A 55 2.81 2.66 15.95
N ASP A 56 2.57 2.96 17.23
CA ASP A 56 1.26 2.72 17.86
C ASP A 56 0.22 3.73 17.36
N TYR A 57 0.63 4.96 17.02
CA TYR A 57 -0.25 5.92 16.35
C TYR A 57 -0.73 5.36 15.01
N PHE A 58 0.17 4.71 14.27
CA PHE A 58 -0.17 4.07 13.01
C PHE A 58 -1.15 2.89 13.19
N VAL A 59 -0.93 2.05 14.22
CA VAL A 59 -1.86 0.95 14.56
C VAL A 59 -3.24 1.47 14.92
N TYR A 60 -3.29 2.51 15.76
CA TYR A 60 -4.54 3.17 16.13
C TYR A 60 -5.29 3.72 14.92
N ALA A 61 -4.58 4.42 14.04
CA ALA A 61 -5.17 4.97 12.82
C ALA A 61 -5.72 3.87 11.90
N ILE A 62 -5.00 2.75 11.69
CA ILE A 62 -5.54 1.62 10.90
C ILE A 62 -6.85 1.10 11.50
N LYS A 63 -6.94 0.98 12.82
CA LYS A 63 -8.12 0.41 13.49
C LYS A 63 -9.33 1.32 13.40
N PHE A 64 -9.17 2.61 13.71
CA PHE A 64 -10.28 3.54 13.94
C PHE A 64 -10.45 4.61 12.87
N LYS A 65 -9.38 4.95 12.13
CA LYS A 65 -9.37 6.00 11.10
C LYS A 65 -8.60 5.55 9.84
N PRO A 66 -9.11 4.55 9.10
CA PRO A 66 -8.36 3.89 8.04
C PRO A 66 -8.22 4.72 6.75
N ALA A 67 -8.83 5.90 6.65
CA ALA A 67 -8.87 6.69 5.43
C ALA A 67 -7.46 7.01 4.88
N PHE A 68 -6.61 7.65 5.70
CA PHE A 68 -5.23 7.95 5.30
C PHE A 68 -4.33 6.71 5.18
N PRO A 69 -4.43 5.68 6.06
CA PRO A 69 -3.78 4.39 5.84
C PRO A 69 -4.09 3.75 4.48
N ILE A 70 -5.34 3.83 4.02
CA ILE A 70 -5.76 3.31 2.72
C ILE A 70 -5.12 4.09 1.58
N VAL A 71 -5.16 5.44 1.64
CA VAL A 71 -4.49 6.28 0.63
C VAL A 71 -2.99 6.00 0.59
N MET A 72 -2.38 5.85 1.76
CA MET A 72 -0.96 5.49 1.88
C MET A 72 -0.67 4.14 1.22
N ALA A 73 -1.47 3.11 1.50
CA ALA A 73 -1.33 1.79 0.89
C ALA A 73 -1.47 1.83 -0.64
N ILE A 74 -2.49 2.54 -1.17
CA ILE A 74 -2.70 2.69 -2.61
C ILE A 74 -1.52 3.42 -3.27
N SER A 75 -1.03 4.50 -2.65
CA SER A 75 0.11 5.26 -3.17
C SER A 75 1.40 4.44 -3.21
N LEU A 76 1.64 3.62 -2.17
CA LEU A 76 2.78 2.73 -2.10
C LEU A 76 2.70 1.64 -3.19
N LEU A 77 1.53 1.03 -3.36
CA LEU A 77 1.30 0.04 -4.41
C LEU A 77 1.51 0.63 -5.80
N TYR A 78 1.00 1.84 -6.04
CA TYR A 78 1.22 2.56 -7.28
C TYR A 78 2.72 2.77 -7.55
N LEU A 79 3.47 3.25 -6.55
CA LEU A 79 4.91 3.45 -6.67
C LEU A 79 5.65 2.15 -6.95
N LEU A 80 5.25 1.03 -6.34
CA LEU A 80 5.83 -0.28 -6.60
C LEU A 80 5.61 -0.72 -8.05
N VAL A 81 4.39 -0.55 -8.59
CA VAL A 81 4.09 -0.88 -9.99
C VAL A 81 4.93 -0.04 -10.96
N VAL A 82 5.04 1.27 -10.72
CA VAL A 82 5.82 2.20 -11.56
C VAL A 82 7.32 1.93 -11.42
N ALA A 83 7.82 1.74 -10.21
CA ALA A 83 9.22 1.40 -9.96
C ALA A 83 9.59 0.08 -10.63
N GLY A 84 8.75 -0.95 -10.48
CA GLY A 84 8.92 -2.23 -11.16
C GLY A 84 9.02 -2.06 -12.67
N TYR A 85 8.18 -1.22 -13.27
CA TYR A 85 8.22 -0.94 -14.71
C TYR A 85 9.52 -0.24 -15.16
N LEU A 86 10.04 0.69 -14.36
CA LEU A 86 11.26 1.43 -14.69
C LEU A 86 12.53 0.62 -14.46
N PHE A 87 12.60 -0.13 -13.36
CA PHE A 87 13.79 -0.93 -13.01
C PHE A 87 13.88 -2.22 -13.85
N LEU A 88 12.74 -2.88 -14.12
CA LEU A 88 12.72 -4.13 -14.89
C LEU A 88 12.55 -3.82 -16.38
N SER A 89 13.62 -3.27 -16.97
CA SER A 89 13.70 -2.91 -18.39
C SER A 89 13.40 -4.07 -19.36
N ARG A 90 13.59 -5.32 -18.93
CA ARG A 90 13.27 -6.50 -19.73
C ARG A 90 11.83 -6.93 -19.48
N LYS A 91 11.02 -6.96 -20.54
CA LYS A 91 9.60 -7.35 -20.50
C LYS A 91 9.33 -8.66 -19.75
N ARG A 92 10.22 -9.65 -19.88
CA ARG A 92 10.11 -10.95 -19.19
C ARG A 92 10.16 -10.79 -17.66
N PHE A 93 11.05 -9.96 -17.14
CA PHE A 93 11.14 -9.75 -15.69
C PHE A 93 9.90 -9.02 -15.18
N TYR A 94 9.45 -7.97 -15.88
CA TYR A 94 8.24 -7.24 -15.48
C TYR A 94 6.98 -8.13 -15.51
N SER A 95 6.86 -9.01 -16.52
CA SER A 95 5.77 -9.99 -16.60
C SER A 95 5.77 -10.99 -15.45
N LEU A 96 6.93 -11.30 -14.85
CA LEU A 96 7.04 -12.16 -13.67
C LEU A 96 6.85 -11.37 -12.37
N TYR A 97 7.19 -10.09 -12.36
CA TYR A 97 7.03 -9.21 -11.20
C TYR A 97 5.56 -8.95 -10.85
N LEU A 98 4.72 -8.66 -11.84
CA LEU A 98 3.29 -8.38 -11.60
C LEU A 98 2.52 -9.50 -10.87
N PRO A 99 2.61 -10.80 -11.26
CA PRO A 99 1.93 -11.86 -10.53
C PRO A 99 2.51 -12.05 -9.11
N ILE A 100 3.82 -11.86 -8.91
CA ILE A 100 4.42 -11.90 -7.57
C ILE A 100 3.83 -10.78 -6.69
N LEU A 101 3.70 -9.57 -7.24
CA LEU A 101 3.10 -8.44 -6.53
C LEU A 101 1.63 -8.72 -6.18
N ALA A 102 0.86 -9.32 -7.08
CA ALA A 102 -0.52 -9.70 -6.82
C ALA A 102 -0.64 -10.76 -5.69
N VAL A 103 0.23 -11.78 -5.70
CA VAL A 103 0.27 -12.79 -4.62
C VAL A 103 0.59 -12.13 -3.28
N LEU A 104 1.54 -11.20 -3.24
CA LEU A 104 1.86 -10.44 -2.03
C LEU A 104 0.65 -9.63 -1.53
N GLN A 105 -0.07 -8.96 -2.45
CA GLN A 105 -1.29 -8.21 -2.12
C GLN A 105 -2.38 -9.10 -1.53
N PHE A 106 -2.62 -10.28 -2.12
CA PHE A 106 -3.59 -11.24 -1.57
C PHE A 106 -3.14 -11.80 -0.22
N GLY A 107 -1.85 -12.08 -0.05
CA GLY A 107 -1.29 -12.51 1.23
C GLY A 107 -1.52 -11.48 2.33
N LEU A 108 -1.19 -10.21 2.07
CA LEU A 108 -1.44 -9.11 3.01
C LEU A 108 -2.94 -8.91 3.28
N GLY A 109 -3.77 -8.98 2.24
CA GLY A 109 -5.23 -8.92 2.38
C GLY A 109 -5.76 -10.03 3.29
N ALA A 110 -5.34 -11.27 3.08
CA ALA A 110 -5.77 -12.42 3.88
C ALA A 110 -5.31 -12.32 5.36
N LEU A 111 -4.08 -11.86 5.62
CA LEU A 111 -3.59 -11.64 6.98
C LEU A 111 -4.42 -10.59 7.73
N MET A 112 -4.78 -9.50 7.05
CA MET A 112 -5.57 -8.42 7.64
C MET A 112 -7.05 -8.78 7.79
N PHE A 113 -7.57 -9.69 6.96
CA PHE A 113 -8.95 -10.20 7.08
C PHE A 113 -9.18 -10.96 8.39
N SER A 114 -8.13 -11.63 8.88
CA SER A 114 -8.15 -12.32 10.17
C SER A 114 -8.15 -11.36 11.38
N ALA A 115 -7.88 -10.07 11.18
CA ALA A 115 -7.91 -9.08 12.24
C ALA A 115 -9.37 -8.67 12.55
N THR A 116 -9.73 -8.63 13.84
CA THR A 116 -11.09 -8.36 14.32
C THR A 116 -11.53 -6.89 14.22
N THR A 117 -10.72 -6.01 13.62
CA THR A 117 -10.97 -4.56 13.61
C THR A 117 -11.55 -4.11 12.27
N SER A 118 -12.59 -3.28 12.31
CA SER A 118 -13.31 -2.83 11.12
C SER A 118 -12.39 -2.09 10.12
N GLY A 119 -11.43 -1.32 10.60
CA GLY A 119 -10.47 -0.62 9.73
C GLY A 119 -9.47 -1.56 9.04
N ALA A 120 -9.01 -2.62 9.70
CA ALA A 120 -8.15 -3.63 9.08
C ALA A 120 -8.90 -4.45 8.01
N GLN A 121 -10.19 -4.74 8.23
CA GLN A 121 -11.04 -5.40 7.22
C GLN A 121 -11.23 -4.52 5.99
N LEU A 122 -11.44 -3.21 6.16
CA LEU A 122 -11.55 -2.27 5.05
C LEU A 122 -10.25 -2.22 4.22
N LEU A 123 -9.10 -2.16 4.91
CA LEU A 123 -7.79 -2.22 4.28
C LEU A 123 -7.57 -3.56 3.54
N SER A 124 -8.02 -4.68 4.13
CA SER A 124 -7.99 -6.00 3.51
C SER A 124 -8.74 -6.02 2.18
N TYR A 125 -9.97 -5.50 2.13
CA TYR A 125 -10.74 -5.40 0.89
C TYR A 125 -10.02 -4.58 -0.18
N VAL A 126 -9.40 -3.46 0.20
CA VAL A 126 -8.60 -2.65 -0.72
C VAL A 126 -7.45 -3.47 -1.30
N PHE A 127 -6.69 -4.20 -0.47
CA PHE A 127 -5.59 -5.05 -0.94
C PHE A 127 -6.07 -6.16 -1.89
N ILE A 128 -7.21 -6.80 -1.61
CA ILE A 128 -7.79 -7.84 -2.47
C ILE A 128 -8.22 -7.26 -3.82
N VAL A 129 -8.92 -6.11 -3.82
CA VAL A 129 -9.37 -5.44 -5.05
C VAL A 129 -8.17 -4.98 -5.88
N CYS A 130 -7.17 -4.35 -5.25
CA CYS A 130 -5.93 -3.98 -5.93
C CYS A 130 -5.19 -5.22 -6.48
N GLY A 131 -5.15 -6.31 -5.72
CA GLY A 131 -4.61 -7.60 -6.16
C GLY A 131 -5.28 -8.10 -7.44
N LEU A 132 -6.61 -8.07 -7.49
CA LEU A 132 -7.37 -8.46 -8.68
C LEU A 132 -7.03 -7.58 -9.89
N VAL A 133 -6.95 -6.26 -9.70
CA VAL A 133 -6.54 -5.32 -10.76
C VAL A 133 -5.12 -5.63 -11.26
N THR A 134 -4.19 -5.94 -10.36
CA THR A 134 -2.81 -6.32 -10.72
C THR A 134 -2.78 -7.63 -11.50
N VAL A 135 -3.60 -8.63 -11.15
CA VAL A 135 -3.74 -9.88 -11.92
C VAL A 135 -4.27 -9.60 -13.32
N LEU A 136 -5.31 -8.78 -13.46
CA LEU A 136 -5.85 -8.40 -14.76
C LEU A 136 -4.78 -7.71 -15.61
N ALA A 137 -4.01 -6.79 -15.02
CA ALA A 137 -2.88 -6.14 -15.70
C ALA A 137 -1.79 -7.15 -16.13
N ALA A 138 -1.48 -8.14 -15.29
CA ALA A 138 -0.53 -9.21 -15.61
C ALA A 138 -1.02 -10.07 -16.78
N LEU A 139 -2.29 -10.46 -16.77
CA LEU A 139 -2.93 -11.22 -17.85
C LEU A 139 -2.94 -10.43 -19.15
N MET A 140 -3.32 -9.15 -19.11
CA MET A 140 -3.25 -8.28 -20.27
C MET A 140 -1.82 -8.18 -20.82
N TYR A 141 -0.81 -8.03 -19.94
CA TYR A 141 0.57 -7.95 -20.37
C TYR A 141 1.10 -9.26 -20.96
N HIS A 142 0.62 -10.41 -20.47
CA HIS A 142 1.01 -11.74 -20.94
C HIS A 142 0.31 -12.15 -22.23
N PHE A 143 -1.01 -11.92 -22.32
CA PHE A 143 -1.87 -12.38 -23.41
C PHE A 143 -2.14 -11.34 -24.49
N ALA A 144 -1.83 -10.05 -24.29
CA ALA A 144 -2.03 -9.06 -25.34
C ALA A 144 -1.29 -9.51 -26.61
N PRO A 145 -2.02 -9.92 -27.68
CA PRO A 145 -1.39 -10.26 -28.92
C PRO A 145 -0.71 -9.00 -29.42
N PHE A 146 0.60 -9.07 -29.57
CA PHE A 146 1.43 -7.99 -30.08
C PHE A 146 0.77 -7.44 -31.34
N GLY A 147 0.15 -6.27 -31.24
CA GLY A 147 -0.37 -5.52 -32.37
C GLY A 147 0.79 -5.21 -33.31
N ARG A 148 0.96 -6.09 -34.28
CA ARG A 148 1.65 -5.97 -35.57
C ARG A 148 3.09 -5.44 -35.52
N ARG A 149 4.03 -6.35 -35.80
CA ARG A 149 5.11 -6.04 -36.74
C ARG A 149 4.51 -5.57 -38.07
N VAL A 150 4.33 -4.28 -38.28
CA VAL A 150 4.32 -3.61 -39.60
C VAL A 150 4.72 -2.17 -39.29
N VAL A 151 5.92 -1.70 -39.59
CA VAL A 151 6.37 -1.32 -40.93
C VAL A 151 7.89 -1.50 -41.02
N ASN A 152 8.31 -2.30 -42.00
CA ASN A 152 9.65 -2.27 -42.59
C ASN A 152 10.02 -0.81 -42.90
N ARG A 153 11.06 -0.28 -42.26
CA ARG A 153 11.85 0.79 -42.89
C ARG A 153 13.00 0.09 -43.62
N ARG A 154 12.78 -0.15 -44.90
CA ARG A 154 13.88 -0.14 -45.87
C ARG A 154 14.44 1.27 -45.93
#